data_AF-A0A7D5GLQ7-F1
#
_entry.id   AF-A0A7D5GLQ7-F1
#
_cell.length_a   1.000
_cell.length_b   1.000
_cell.length_c   1.000
_cell.angle_alpha   90.00
_cell.angle_beta   90.00
_cell.angle_gamma   90.00
#
_symmetry.space_group_name_H-M   'P 1'
#
loop_
_entity.id
_entity.type
_entity.pdbx_description
1 polymer ?
#
loop_
_entity_poly.entity_id
_entity_poly.type
_entity_poly.pdbx_seq_one_letter_code
_entity_poly.pdbx_strand_id
1 'polypeptide(L)'
;MQQQRQEQTEAERRKRTKEVYEALIRAVDYNSGHMQPPLAKQTSVIGTLHGAGYGRFGLDELHKAITAARRNGDLFRATDDEGDTRLGINNAERLLEKIETNRSRVDEPRRDVIGLANRRRQQLRGDQDER
;
A
#
# COMPACT_ATOMS: atom_id res chain seq x y z
N MET A 1 -20.82 -1.00 35.88
CA MET A 1 -20.57 0.21 35.05
C MET A 1 -19.15 0.32 34.48
N GLN A 2 -18.09 -0.25 35.07
CA GLN A 2 -16.73 -0.19 34.49
C GLN A 2 -16.52 -1.07 33.25
N GLN A 3 -17.14 -2.25 33.20
CA GLN A 3 -16.98 -3.23 32.11
C GLN A 3 -17.57 -2.73 30.77
N GLN A 4 -18.77 -2.16 30.79
CA GLN A 4 -19.41 -1.55 29.60
C GLN A 4 -18.59 -0.38 29.02
N ARG A 5 -17.88 0.38 29.86
CA ARG A 5 -17.07 1.52 29.42
C ARG A 5 -15.76 1.05 28.74
N GLN A 6 -15.16 -0.04 29.23
CA GLN A 6 -13.99 -0.66 28.60
C GLN A 6 -14.33 -1.28 27.25
N GLU A 7 -15.44 -2.01 27.17
CA GLU A 7 -15.93 -2.63 25.92
C GLU A 7 -16.25 -1.58 24.84
N GLN A 8 -16.87 -0.46 25.20
CA GLN A 8 -17.11 0.66 24.29
C GLN A 8 -15.80 1.25 23.76
N THR A 9 -14.80 1.47 24.63
CA THR A 9 -13.50 2.00 24.20
C THR A 9 -12.71 1.03 23.31
N GLU A 10 -12.86 -0.28 23.51
CA GLU A 10 -12.24 -1.28 22.63
C GLU A 10 -12.93 -1.35 21.27
N ALA A 11 -14.27 -1.33 21.24
CA ALA A 11 -15.02 -1.35 20.00
C ALA A 11 -14.71 -0.12 19.13
N GLU A 12 -14.62 1.06 19.74
CA GLU A 12 -14.24 2.30 19.05
C GLU A 12 -12.82 2.25 18.51
N ARG A 13 -11.86 1.70 19.28
CA ARG A 13 -10.49 1.48 18.81
C ARG A 13 -10.44 0.53 17.62
N ARG A 14 -11.13 -0.60 17.68
CA ARG A 14 -11.19 -1.59 16.58
C ARG A 14 -11.78 -0.96 15.32
N LYS A 15 -12.87 -0.20 15.46
CA LYS A 15 -13.49 0.53 14.35
C LYS A 15 -12.51 1.53 13.73
N ARG A 16 -11.83 2.33 14.55
CA ARG A 16 -10.82 3.29 14.10
C ARG A 16 -9.66 2.62 13.36
N THR A 17 -9.08 1.55 13.92
CA THR A 17 -7.98 0.83 13.28
C THR A 17 -8.41 0.25 11.93
N LYS A 18 -9.62 -0.31 11.84
CA LYS A 18 -10.18 -0.82 10.58
C LYS A 18 -10.35 0.30 9.54
N GLU A 19 -10.89 1.45 9.95
CA GLU A 19 -11.08 2.60 9.06
C GLU A 19 -9.76 3.11 8.48
N VAL A 20 -8.72 3.26 9.32
CA VAL A 20 -7.37 3.66 8.88
C VAL A 20 -6.77 2.63 7.93
N TYR A 21 -6.93 1.34 8.25
CA TYR A 21 -6.42 0.25 7.43
C TYR A 21 -7.02 0.26 6.02
N GLU A 22 -8.35 0.34 5.92
CA GLU A 22 -9.02 0.38 4.62
C GLU A 22 -8.67 1.65 3.83
N ALA A 23 -8.58 2.79 4.52
CA ALA A 23 -8.16 4.04 3.90
C ALA A 23 -6.73 3.95 3.35
N LEU A 24 -5.82 3.28 4.06
CA LEU A 24 -4.46 3.03 3.60
C LEU A 24 -4.45 2.22 2.30
N ILE A 25 -5.19 1.11 2.23
CA ILE A 25 -5.25 0.29 1.01
C ILE A 25 -5.74 1.14 -0.18
N ARG A 26 -6.82 1.90 0.03
CA ARG A 26 -7.35 2.83 -0.98
C ARG A 26 -6.33 3.89 -1.39
N ALA A 27 -5.57 4.44 -0.45
CA ALA A 27 -4.55 5.44 -0.74
C ALA A 27 -3.37 4.85 -1.53
N VAL A 28 -2.94 3.62 -1.23
CA VAL A 28 -1.92 2.93 -2.05
C VAL A 28 -2.44 2.68 -3.46
N ASP A 29 -3.68 2.19 -3.58
CA ASP A 29 -4.29 1.91 -4.87
C ASP A 29 -4.42 3.17 -5.73
N TYR A 30 -4.89 4.27 -5.13
CA TYR A 30 -4.99 5.59 -5.78
C TYR A 30 -3.62 6.16 -6.19
N ASN A 31 -2.57 5.91 -5.42
CA ASN A 31 -1.22 6.42 -5.67
C ASN A 31 -0.35 5.50 -6.56
N SER A 32 -0.96 4.54 -7.28
CA SER A 32 -0.22 3.59 -8.11
C SER A 32 -0.94 3.21 -9.40
N GLY A 33 -0.19 3.07 -10.50
CA GLY A 33 -0.73 2.78 -11.83
C GLY A 33 -1.23 4.03 -12.57
N HIS A 34 -1.84 3.85 -13.75
CA HIS A 34 -2.21 4.96 -14.63
C HIS A 34 -1.04 5.95 -14.87
N MET A 35 -1.17 7.24 -14.57
CA MET A 35 -0.08 8.22 -14.74
C MET A 35 1.04 8.05 -13.72
N GLN A 36 0.86 7.20 -12.71
CA GLN A 36 1.83 6.95 -11.66
C GLN A 36 2.49 5.57 -11.84
N PRO A 37 3.73 5.40 -11.34
CA PRO A 37 4.37 4.10 -11.30
C PRO A 37 3.49 3.03 -10.61
N PRO A 38 3.68 1.74 -10.90
CA PRO A 38 2.83 0.68 -10.36
C PRO A 38 2.96 0.48 -8.85
N LEU A 39 3.96 1.11 -8.21
CA LEU A 39 4.13 1.14 -6.76
C LEU A 39 4.16 2.59 -6.26
N ALA A 40 3.35 2.87 -5.25
CA ALA A 40 3.20 4.19 -4.66
C ALA A 40 4.40 4.53 -3.77
N LYS A 41 4.89 5.77 -3.79
CA LYS A 41 5.87 6.24 -2.80
C LYS A 41 5.19 6.34 -1.44
N GLN A 42 5.80 5.80 -0.38
CA GLN A 42 5.19 5.78 0.96
C GLN A 42 4.87 7.20 1.46
N THR A 43 5.73 8.17 1.18
CA THR A 43 5.48 9.57 1.55
C THR A 43 4.26 10.16 0.84
N SER A 44 4.04 9.82 -0.43
CA SER A 44 2.83 10.22 -1.18
C SER A 44 1.56 9.61 -0.59
N VAL A 45 1.61 8.32 -0.22
CA VAL A 45 0.48 7.64 0.45
C VAL A 45 0.13 8.32 1.78
N ILE A 46 1.14 8.62 2.60
CA ILE A 46 0.96 9.36 3.85
C ILE A 46 0.38 10.75 3.58
N GLY A 47 0.90 11.46 2.56
CA GLY A 47 0.36 12.76 2.14
C GLY A 47 -1.12 12.71 1.75
N THR A 48 -1.52 11.72 0.95
CA THR A 48 -2.93 11.49 0.60
C THR A 48 -3.80 11.22 1.81
N LEU A 49 -3.33 10.38 2.75
CA LEU A 49 -4.06 10.09 3.99
C LEU A 49 -4.22 11.35 4.86
N HIS A 50 -3.17 12.16 4.97
CA HIS A 50 -3.24 13.45 5.66
C HIS A 50 -4.28 14.38 5.02
N GLY A 51 -4.24 14.55 3.69
CA GLY A 51 -5.21 15.37 2.96
C GLY A 51 -6.66 14.87 3.08
N ALA A 52 -6.85 13.56 3.24
CA ALA A 52 -8.16 12.95 3.47
C ALA A 52 -8.64 12.99 4.95
N GLY A 53 -7.93 13.70 5.84
CA GLY A 53 -8.32 13.86 7.24
C GLY A 53 -7.84 12.74 8.18
N TYR A 54 -7.09 11.76 7.68
CA TYR A 54 -6.51 10.68 8.49
C TYR A 54 -5.22 11.12 9.22
N GLY A 55 -4.72 12.33 8.94
CA GLY A 55 -3.58 12.92 9.66
C GLY A 55 -3.83 13.09 11.17
N ARG A 56 -5.10 13.20 11.59
CA ARG A 56 -5.52 13.25 13.01
C ARG A 56 -5.10 12.01 13.82
N PHE A 57 -4.78 10.91 13.14
CA PHE A 57 -4.36 9.67 13.78
C PHE A 57 -2.86 9.62 14.08
N GLY A 58 -2.08 10.55 13.52
CA GLY A 58 -0.62 10.63 13.71
C GLY A 58 0.16 9.64 12.86
N LEU A 59 1.43 9.97 12.59
CA LEU A 59 2.31 9.18 11.71
C LEU A 59 2.52 7.74 12.22
N ASP A 60 2.65 7.56 13.54
CA ASP A 60 2.87 6.24 14.14
C ASP A 60 1.71 5.28 13.85
N GLU A 61 0.47 5.77 13.89
CA GLU A 61 -0.71 4.94 13.62
C GLU A 61 -0.78 4.56 12.14
N LEU A 62 -0.42 5.48 11.24
CA LEU A 62 -0.33 5.18 9.80
C LEU A 62 0.77 4.16 9.51
N HIS A 63 1.93 4.26 10.17
CA HIS A 63 3.00 3.28 10.04
C HIS A 63 2.63 1.90 10.62
N LYS A 64 1.87 1.86 11.72
CA LYS A 64 1.30 0.60 12.24
C LYS A 64 0.33 -0.01 11.24
N ALA A 65 -0.54 0.78 10.63
CA ALA A 65 -1.45 0.31 9.58
C ALA A 65 -0.69 -0.27 8.37
N ILE A 66 0.39 0.40 7.91
CA ILE A 66 1.27 -0.13 6.84
C ILE A 66 1.89 -1.46 7.25
N THR A 67 2.38 -1.56 8.48
CA THR A 67 2.97 -2.79 9.00
C THR A 67 1.94 -3.92 9.07
N ALA A 68 0.73 -3.63 9.54
CA ALA A 68 -0.37 -4.58 9.59
C ALA A 68 -0.76 -5.06 8.20
N ALA A 69 -0.95 -4.14 7.24
CA ALA A 69 -1.31 -4.48 5.87
C ALA A 69 -0.26 -5.35 5.17
N ARG A 70 1.02 -5.14 5.48
CA ARG A 70 2.09 -6.01 4.99
C ARG A 70 2.08 -7.39 5.63
N ARG A 71 1.86 -7.47 6.94
CA ARG A 71 1.79 -8.75 7.66
C ARG A 71 0.61 -9.61 7.21
N ASN A 72 -0.51 -8.96 6.89
CA ASN A 72 -1.72 -9.63 6.38
C ASN A 72 -1.59 -10.04 4.91
N GLY A 73 -0.52 -9.63 4.21
CA GLY A 73 -0.31 -9.97 2.82
C GLY A 73 -1.11 -9.12 1.83
N ASP A 74 -1.72 -8.01 2.26
CA ASP A 74 -2.44 -7.09 1.38
C ASP A 74 -1.49 -6.14 0.65
N LEU A 75 -0.40 -5.74 1.31
CA LEU A 75 0.64 -4.88 0.75
C LEU A 75 2.01 -5.55 0.77
N PHE A 76 2.87 -5.14 -0.15
CA PHE A 76 4.31 -5.38 -0.04
C PHE A 76 5.08 -4.06 -0.08
N ARG A 77 6.32 -4.10 0.40
CA ARG A 77 7.22 -2.96 0.44
C ARG A 77 8.48 -3.28 -0.33
N ALA A 78 8.94 -2.30 -1.09
CA ALA A 78 10.19 -2.35 -1.84
C ALA A 78 10.93 -1.02 -1.70
N THR A 79 12.21 -1.03 -2.03
CA THR A 79 13.02 0.18 -2.18
C THR A 79 13.39 0.31 -3.65
N ASP A 80 13.21 1.50 -4.23
CA ASP A 80 13.58 1.78 -5.61
C ASP A 80 15.05 2.24 -5.75
N ASP A 81 15.46 2.54 -6.98
CA ASP A 81 16.85 2.91 -7.28
C ASP A 81 17.21 4.31 -6.74
N GLU A 82 16.22 5.10 -6.32
CA GLU A 82 16.40 6.41 -5.66
C GLU A 82 16.47 6.27 -4.12
N GLY A 83 16.35 5.05 -3.59
CA GLY A 83 16.33 4.80 -2.15
C GLY A 83 14.97 5.06 -1.48
N ASP A 84 13.93 5.34 -2.27
CA ASP A 84 12.61 5.60 -1.75
C ASP A 84 11.87 4.32 -1.41
N THR A 85 11.15 4.36 -0.29
CA THR A 85 10.24 3.27 0.08
C THR A 85 8.97 3.32 -0.76
N ARG A 86 8.72 2.23 -1.50
CA ARG A 86 7.54 2.01 -2.34
C ARG A 86 6.60 0.97 -1.72
N LEU A 87 5.30 1.21 -1.85
CA LEU A 87 4.22 0.32 -1.43
C LEU A 87 3.44 -0.16 -2.66
N GLY A 88 3.17 -1.46 -2.73
CA GLY A 88 2.33 -2.03 -3.78
C GLY A 88 1.27 -2.96 -3.21
N ILE A 89 0.14 -3.07 -3.91
CA ILE A 89 -0.87 -4.10 -3.64
C ILE A 89 -0.23 -5.47 -3.90
N ASN A 90 -0.31 -6.37 -2.93
CA ASN A 90 0.32 -7.69 -3.00
C ASN A 90 -0.58 -8.71 -3.69
N ASN A 91 -1.01 -8.41 -4.91
CA ASN A 91 -1.85 -9.26 -5.75
C ASN A 91 -1.31 -9.25 -7.20
N ALA A 92 -1.10 -10.44 -7.77
CA ALA A 92 -0.44 -10.57 -9.07
C ALA A 92 -1.23 -9.93 -10.23
N GLU A 93 -2.55 -10.07 -10.24
CA GLU A 93 -3.43 -9.53 -11.28
C GLU A 93 -3.50 -8.01 -11.18
N ARG A 94 -3.67 -7.47 -9.98
CA ARG A 94 -3.66 -6.02 -9.73
C ARG A 94 -2.33 -5.38 -10.10
N LEU A 95 -1.21 -6.07 -9.86
CA LEU A 95 0.10 -5.59 -10.29
C LEU A 95 0.23 -5.55 -11.82
N LEU A 96 -0.28 -6.57 -12.52
CA LEU A 96 -0.31 -6.58 -13.98
C LEU A 96 -1.13 -5.39 -14.52
N GLU A 97 -2.35 -5.21 -14.01
CA GLU A 97 -3.23 -4.11 -14.37
C GLU A 97 -2.54 -2.75 -14.20
N LYS A 98 -1.88 -2.51 -13.06
CA LYS A 98 -1.17 -1.25 -12.79
C LYS A 98 0.03 -1.03 -13.72
N ILE A 99 0.76 -2.09 -14.08
CA ILE A 99 1.88 -2.01 -15.02
C ILE A 99 1.38 -1.67 -16.42
N GLU A 100 0.34 -2.35 -16.90
CA GLU A 100 -0.21 -2.16 -18.25
C GLU A 100 -0.87 -0.78 -18.42
N THR A 101 -1.66 -0.36 -17.43
CA THR A 101 -2.27 0.97 -17.42
C THR A 101 -1.23 2.08 -17.34
N ASN A 102 -0.09 1.86 -16.68
CA ASN A 102 0.99 2.84 -16.64
C ASN A 102 1.76 2.93 -17.95
N ARG A 103 2.10 1.78 -18.55
CA ARG A 103 2.79 1.74 -19.84
C ARG A 103 1.98 2.31 -21.00
N SER A 104 0.66 2.20 -20.94
CA SER A 104 -0.22 2.75 -21.99
C SER A 104 -0.45 4.26 -21.88
N ARG A 105 -0.06 4.89 -20.77
CA ARG A 105 -0.36 6.30 -20.48
C ARG A 105 0.86 7.20 -20.28
N VAL A 106 2.03 6.61 -20.14
CA VAL A 106 3.28 7.32 -19.87
C VAL A 106 4.30 6.93 -20.93
N ASP A 107 4.85 7.93 -21.63
CA ASP A 107 5.81 7.72 -22.71
C ASP A 107 7.13 7.11 -22.20
N GLU A 108 7.58 7.54 -21.02
CA GLU A 108 8.80 7.03 -20.36
C GLU A 108 8.51 6.50 -18.94
N PRO A 109 7.98 5.28 -18.81
CA PRO A 109 7.68 4.71 -17.50
C PRO A 109 8.93 4.40 -16.67
N ARG A 110 8.82 4.57 -15.34
CA ARG A 110 9.87 4.23 -14.36
C ARG A 110 10.20 2.73 -14.37
N ARG A 111 11.26 2.37 -15.11
CA ARG A 111 11.67 0.97 -15.35
C ARG A 111 12.06 0.23 -14.07
N ASP A 112 12.71 0.92 -13.15
CA ASP A 112 13.10 0.42 -11.83
C ASP A 112 11.88 -0.03 -11.02
N VAL A 113 10.86 0.83 -10.91
CA VAL A 113 9.62 0.56 -10.16
C VAL A 113 8.77 -0.52 -10.85
N ILE A 114 8.72 -0.50 -12.18
CA ILE A 114 8.08 -1.58 -12.96
C ILE A 114 8.82 -2.91 -12.76
N GLY A 115 10.16 -2.88 -12.69
CA GLY A 115 10.98 -4.06 -12.40
C GLY A 115 10.63 -4.67 -11.03
N LEU A 116 10.50 -3.84 -10.00
CA LEU A 116 10.06 -4.27 -8.67
C LEU A 116 8.66 -4.91 -8.70
N ALA A 117 7.71 -4.28 -9.38
CA ALA A 117 6.34 -4.80 -9.51
C ALA A 117 6.31 -6.16 -10.26
N ASN A 118 7.07 -6.29 -11.36
CA ASN A 118 7.17 -7.55 -12.11
C ASN A 118 7.79 -8.67 -11.27
N ARG A 119 8.89 -8.40 -10.55
CA ARG A 119 9.53 -9.39 -9.67
C ARG A 119 8.55 -9.89 -8.62
N ARG A 120 7.80 -8.98 -7.99
CA ARG A 120 6.80 -9.40 -6.99
C ARG A 120 5.65 -10.19 -7.62
N ARG A 121 5.19 -9.80 -8.81
CA ARG A 121 4.15 -10.55 -9.55
C ARG A 121 4.59 -11.99 -9.83
N GLN A 122 5.83 -12.20 -10.29
CA GLN A 122 6.38 -13.54 -10.53
C GLN A 122 6.43 -14.38 -9.25
N GLN A 123 6.92 -13.80 -8.14
CA GLN A 123 6.93 -14.47 -6.84
C GLN A 123 5.52 -14.91 -6.39
N LEU A 124 4.50 -14.08 -6.63
CA LEU A 124 3.12 -14.38 -6.26
C LEU A 124 2.47 -15.47 -7.11
N ARG A 125 2.94 -15.68 -8.34
CA ARG A 125 2.46 -16.76 -9.22
C ARG A 125 3.05 -18.13 -8.87
N GLY A 126 4.09 -18.17 -8.03
CA GLY A 126 4.85 -19.38 -7.79
C GLY A 126 5.83 -19.70 -8.93
N ASP A 127 6.10 -18.74 -9.83
CA ASP A 127 7.08 -18.85 -10.90
C ASP A 127 8.52 -18.70 -10.35
N GLN A 128 8.84 -19.44 -9.27
CA GLN A 128 10.23 -19.66 -8.91
C GLN A 128 10.76 -20.75 -9.84
N ASP A 129 11.48 -20.33 -10.88
CA ASP A 129 12.46 -21.20 -11.50
C ASP A 129 13.39 -21.68 -10.38
N GLU A 130 13.31 -22.97 -10.08
CA GLU A 130 14.28 -23.69 -9.27
C GLU A 130 15.69 -23.36 -9.79
N ARG A 131 16.50 -22.67 -8.97
CA ARG A 131 17.96 -22.59 -9.12
C ARG A 131 18.62 -22.57 -7.76
#